data_AF-A0A959AXN5-F1
#
_entry.id   AF-A0A959AXN5-F1
#
_cell.length_a   1.000
_cell.length_b   1.000
_cell.length_c   1.000
_cell.angle_alpha   90.00
_cell.angle_beta   90.00
_cell.angle_gamma   90.00
#
_symmetry.space_group_name_H-M   'P 1'
#
loop_
_entity.id
_entity.type
_entity.pdbx_description
1 polymer ?
#
loop_
_entity_poly.entity_id
_entity_poly.type
_entity_poly.pdbx_seq_one_letter_code
_entity_poly.pdbx_strand_id
1 'polypeptide(L)' 'MRLFTYLTSIVLFTSLSSAIAQQEHQVTVQSNFFSPQNLVITAGDMVTWNNTGGVHNVNGTTATYPGNPESFGSGAAANA' A
#
# COMPACT_ATOMS: atom_id res chain seq x y z
N MET A 1 15.08 -3.51 -47.12
CA MET A 1 15.38 -4.54 -46.08
C MET A 1 16.06 -3.96 -44.83
N ARG A 2 17.02 -3.02 -44.93
CA ARG A 2 17.71 -2.47 -43.73
C ARG A 2 16.93 -1.40 -42.95
N LEU A 3 15.87 -0.82 -43.51
CA LEU A 3 15.01 0.15 -42.80
C LEU A 3 14.02 -0.52 -41.82
N PHE A 4 13.56 -1.73 -42.14
CA PHE A 4 12.67 -2.52 -41.28
C PHE A 4 13.40 -3.07 -40.04
N THR A 5 14.72 -3.30 -40.12
CA THR A 5 15.53 -3.85 -39.01
C THR A 5 15.74 -2.83 -37.88
N TYR A 6 15.69 -1.53 -38.17
CA TYR A 6 15.78 -0.45 -37.16
C TYR A 6 14.43 -0.16 -36.49
N LEU A 7 13.31 -0.32 -37.21
CA LEU A 7 11.98 -0.16 -36.61
C LEU A 7 11.65 -1.30 -35.63
N THR A 8 12.10 -2.52 -35.91
CA THR A 8 11.89 -3.66 -35.00
C THR A 8 12.75 -3.60 -33.74
N SER A 9 13.88 -2.89 -33.75
CA SER A 9 14.79 -2.76 -32.60
C SER A 9 14.38 -1.63 -31.64
N ILE A 10 13.65 -0.61 -32.11
CA ILE A 10 13.10 0.46 -31.25
C ILE A 10 11.90 -0.05 -30.42
N VAL A 11 11.06 -0.89 -31.02
CA VAL A 11 9.88 -1.47 -30.34
C VAL A 11 10.26 -2.52 -29.29
N LEU A 12 11.47 -3.08 -29.36
CA LEU A 12 11.98 -4.06 -28.40
C LEU A 12 12.67 -3.42 -27.17
N PHE A 13 12.95 -2.11 -27.19
CA PHE A 13 13.56 -1.39 -26.05
C PHE A 13 12.55 -0.71 -25.12
N THR A 14 11.27 -0.71 -25.47
CA THR A 14 10.17 -0.21 -24.62
C THR A 14 9.31 -1.34 -24.08
N SER A 15 9.87 -2.53 -23.86
CA SER A 15 9.30 -3.48 -22.90
C SER A 15 9.36 -2.80 -21.54
N LEU A 16 8.30 -2.03 -21.27
CA LEU A 16 8.02 -1.38 -20.01
C LEU A 16 7.92 -2.49 -18.97
N SER A 17 9.05 -2.81 -18.34
CA SER A 17 9.06 -3.49 -17.08
C SER A 17 8.32 -2.57 -16.12
N SER A 18 7.00 -2.74 -16.00
CA SER A 18 6.31 -2.38 -14.78
C SER A 18 6.91 -3.27 -13.70
N ALA A 19 8.09 -2.87 -13.20
CA ALA A 19 8.62 -3.42 -11.98
C ALA A 19 7.49 -3.25 -10.96
N ILE A 20 7.09 -4.35 -10.33
CA ILE A 20 6.18 -4.36 -9.21
C ILE A 20 6.97 -3.72 -8.06
N ALA A 21 7.11 -2.39 -8.11
CA ALA A 21 7.74 -1.62 -7.06
C ALA A 21 6.75 -1.57 -5.91
N GLN A 22 7.24 -1.81 -4.69
CA GLN A 22 6.49 -1.64 -3.47
C GLN A 22 5.86 -0.24 -3.44
N GLN A 23 4.53 -0.19 -3.36
CA GLN A 23 3.79 1.06 -3.25
C GLN A 23 3.61 1.42 -1.77
N GLU A 24 3.73 2.71 -1.45
CA GLU A 24 3.25 3.24 -0.18
C GLU A 24 1.80 3.72 -0.34
N HIS A 25 0.94 3.29 0.57
CA HIS A 25 -0.45 3.71 0.68
C HIS A 25 -0.64 4.50 1.97
N GLN A 26 -1.26 5.67 1.87
CA GLN A 26 -1.53 6.53 3.02
C GLN A 26 -2.98 6.36 3.49
N VAL A 27 -3.17 6.21 4.80
CA VAL A 27 -4.48 6.14 5.46
C VAL A 27 -4.56 7.23 6.52
N THR A 28 -5.46 8.18 6.36
CA THR A 28 -5.74 9.18 7.40
C THR A 28 -6.55 8.57 8.53
N VAL A 29 -6.17 8.85 9.77
CA VAL A 29 -6.90 8.48 11.00
C VAL A 29 -7.32 9.74 11.74
N GLN A 30 -8.62 9.92 11.95
CA GLN A 30 -9.19 11.05 12.69
C GLN A 30 -10.60 10.70 13.15
N SER A 31 -11.11 11.33 14.23
CA SER A 31 -12.54 11.33 14.60
C SER A 31 -13.24 9.96 14.48
N ASN A 32 -12.54 8.88 14.86
CA ASN A 32 -12.99 7.49 14.76
C ASN A 32 -13.28 6.97 13.33
N PHE A 33 -12.58 7.47 12.32
CA PHE A 33 -12.62 6.95 10.95
C PHE A 33 -11.22 6.74 10.36
N PHE A 34 -11.17 5.90 9.31
CA PHE A 34 -10.01 5.70 8.44
C PHE A 34 -10.36 6.18 7.02
N SER A 35 -9.47 6.90 6.34
CA SER A 35 -9.66 7.32 4.95
C SER A 35 -8.41 7.03 4.10
N PRO A 36 -8.49 6.13 3.10
CA PRO A 36 -9.67 5.36 2.72
C PRO A 36 -10.06 4.34 3.80
N GLN A 37 -11.36 4.02 3.91
CA GLN A 37 -11.84 2.98 4.82
C GLN A 37 -11.49 1.58 4.30
N ASN A 38 -11.50 1.41 2.98
CA ASN A 38 -11.20 0.17 2.29
C ASN A 38 -10.00 0.41 1.38
N LEU A 39 -8.93 -0.35 1.59
CA LEU A 39 -7.70 -0.27 0.82
C LEU A 39 -7.36 -1.66 0.31
N VAL A 40 -7.13 -1.78 -1.00
CA VAL A 40 -6.59 -2.99 -1.62
C VAL A 40 -5.13 -2.74 -1.92
N ILE A 41 -4.26 -3.60 -1.44
CA ILE A 41 -2.80 -3.53 -1.63
C ILE A 41 -2.29 -4.82 -2.26
N THR A 42 -1.07 -4.76 -2.80
CA THR A 42 -0.35 -5.95 -3.26
C THR A 42 0.61 -6.43 -2.17
N ALA A 43 0.89 -7.73 -2.14
CA ALA A 43 1.92 -8.25 -1.24
C ALA A 43 3.26 -7.56 -1.50
N GLY A 44 3.87 -7.07 -0.42
CA GLY A 44 5.09 -6.26 -0.49
C GLY A 44 4.84 -4.76 -0.50
N ASP A 45 3.60 -4.26 -0.51
CA ASP A 45 3.32 -2.83 -0.31
C ASP A 45 3.51 -2.39 1.15
N MET A 46 3.58 -1.07 1.39
CA MET A 46 3.57 -0.47 2.72
C MET A 46 2.29 0.34 2.92
N VAL A 47 1.71 0.26 4.12
CA VAL A 47 0.59 1.13 4.52
C VAL A 47 1.05 1.99 5.69
N THR A 48 0.89 3.30 5.54
CA THR A 48 1.19 4.30 6.57
C THR A 48 -0.13 4.88 7.06
N TRP A 49 -0.43 4.67 8.34
CA TRP A 49 -1.58 5.29 9.01
C TRP A 49 -1.13 6.60 9.65
N ASN A 50 -1.66 7.72 9.17
CA ASN A 50 -1.36 9.06 9.68
C ASN A 50 -2.47 9.55 10.59
N ASN A 51 -2.21 9.61 11.90
CA ASN A 51 -3.13 10.21 12.86
C ASN A 51 -3.09 11.74 12.72
N THR A 52 -4.16 12.34 12.22
CA THR A 52 -4.23 13.80 12.00
C THR A 52 -4.98 14.54 13.10
N GLY A 53 -5.45 13.83 14.14
CA GLY A 53 -6.03 14.45 15.33
C GLY A 53 -6.69 13.44 16.27
N GLY A 54 -6.62 13.70 17.58
CA GLY A 54 -7.18 12.83 18.61
C GLY A 54 -6.20 11.76 19.09
N VAL A 55 -6.74 10.74 19.77
CA VAL A 55 -5.97 9.65 20.38
C VAL A 55 -6.38 8.35 19.70
N HIS A 56 -5.50 7.81 18.84
CA HIS A 56 -5.84 6.71 17.95
C HIS A 56 -4.73 5.65 17.86
N ASN A 57 -5.10 4.46 17.40
CA ASN A 57 -4.19 3.37 17.06
C ASN A 57 -4.69 2.61 15.82
N VAL A 58 -3.88 1.64 15.39
CA VAL A 58 -4.27 0.59 14.43
C VAL A 58 -4.34 -0.74 15.19
N ASN A 59 -5.45 -1.46 15.06
CA ASN A 59 -5.62 -2.80 15.62
C ASN A 59 -6.09 -3.77 14.53
N GLY A 60 -5.18 -4.63 14.08
CA GLY A 60 -5.46 -5.77 13.21
C GLY A 60 -5.12 -7.09 13.88
N THR A 61 -5.17 -7.15 15.22
CA THR A 61 -4.74 -8.34 15.96
C THR A 61 -5.68 -9.51 15.75
N THR A 62 -5.14 -10.74 15.69
CA THR A 62 -5.97 -11.96 15.58
C THR A 62 -6.80 -12.24 16.83
N ALA A 63 -6.47 -11.62 17.97
CA ALA A 63 -7.30 -11.66 19.17
C ALA A 63 -8.62 -10.90 18.99
N THR A 64 -8.59 -9.73 18.34
CA THR A 64 -9.79 -8.93 18.04
C THR A 64 -10.47 -9.38 16.75
N TYR A 65 -9.66 -9.75 15.74
CA TYR A 65 -10.09 -10.14 14.39
C TYR A 65 -9.52 -11.52 14.03
N PRO A 66 -10.13 -12.63 14.49
CA PRO A 66 -9.58 -13.98 14.30
C PRO A 66 -9.43 -14.45 12.85
N GLY A 67 -10.10 -13.78 11.90
CA GLY A 67 -10.00 -14.09 10.47
C GLY A 67 -8.77 -13.51 9.78
N ASN A 68 -7.98 -12.67 10.45
CA ASN A 68 -6.76 -12.11 9.85
C ASN A 68 -5.68 -13.19 9.71
N PRO A 69 -4.94 -13.23 8.59
CA PRO A 69 -3.88 -14.21 8.38
C PRO A 69 -2.66 -13.99 9.30
N GLU A 70 -2.45 -12.75 9.75
CA GLU A 70 -1.38 -12.36 10.67
C GLU A 70 -1.90 -11.28 11.64
N SER A 71 -1.36 -11.25 12.85
CA SER A 71 -1.68 -10.24 13.86
C SER A 71 -0.77 -9.02 13.72
N PHE A 72 -1.36 -7.83 13.64
CA PHE A 72 -0.62 -6.56 13.64
C PHE A 72 -1.32 -5.46 14.45
N GLY A 73 -0.57 -4.43 14.80
CA GLY A 73 -1.11 -3.24 15.45
C GLY A 73 -0.03 -2.24 15.84
N SER A 74 -0.42 -1.01 16.14
CA SER A 74 0.49 0.06 16.55
C SER A 74 0.65 0.19 18.07
N GLY A 75 0.04 -0.71 18.85
CA GLY A 75 0.04 -0.67 20.31
C GLY A 75 -1.11 0.14 20.91
N ALA A 76 -0.89 0.70 22.10
CA ALA A 76 -1.85 1.58 22.77
C ALA A 76 -2.11 2.85 21.94
N ALA A 77 -3.30 3.42 22.07
CA ALA A 77 -3.64 4.66 21.38
C ALA A 77 -2.75 5.83 21.82
N ALA A 78 -2.31 6.62 20.85
CA ALA A 78 -1.42 7.75 21.04
C ALA A 78 -2.01 9.01 20.40
N ASN A 79 -1.61 10.17 20.92
CA ASN A 79 -1.96 11.45 20.31
C ASN A 79 -1.38 11.55 18.89
N ALA A 80 -2.04 12.31 18.04
CA ALA A 80 -1.53 12.72 16.73
C ALA A 80 -0.19 13.47 16.84
#